data_AF-A0A4Q7DHY0-F1
#
_entry.id   AF-A0A4Q7DHY0-F1
#
_cell.length_a   1.000
_cell.length_b   1.000
_cell.length_c   1.000
_cell.angle_alpha   90.00
_cell.angle_beta   90.00
_cell.angle_gamma   90.00
#
_symmetry.space_group_name_H-M   'P 1'
#
loop_
_entity.id
_entity.type
_entity.pdbx_description
1 polymer ?
#
loop_
_entity_poly.entity_id
_entity_poly.type
_entity_poly.pdbx_seq_one_letter_code
_entity_poly.pdbx_strand_id
1 'polypeptide(L)'
;MNYKMKNIVVADSKKKITMIDIKNVELELQTKLPTDYIAFMLKHNGGHPLRNQYPLIEIFDFYRYGWGSSTISDCEIDWFYGIYDGEYNNFIEENKRKEDVGIPGNLVSIGCSSVGDVICIGVEENNSGKVYYWGHDWERGEEYKSVALISNNFSDFIDSLYGLDIELYESREGGITARKDKLIHDRYSIPFSTEAKRYGEVVTGFFRRAPIEVEEYIMEETESTKDLLLWYEVKSEGKKYCRKISDGQVEDYEQGSLTTEV
;
A
#
# COMPACT_ATOMS: atom_id res chain seq x y z
N MET A 1 15.98 -17.57 3.14
CA MET A 1 15.54 -16.90 1.89
C MET A 1 15.91 -15.43 1.99
N ASN A 2 16.70 -14.90 1.06
CA ASN A 2 16.90 -13.45 0.96
C ASN A 2 15.69 -12.89 0.20
N TYR A 3 14.66 -12.48 0.93
CA TYR A 3 13.58 -11.71 0.33
C TYR A 3 14.14 -10.33 -0.01
N LYS A 4 14.21 -10.03 -1.31
CA LYS A 4 14.68 -8.74 -1.80
C LYS A 4 13.48 -7.80 -1.89
N MET A 5 13.15 -7.19 -0.76
CA MET A 5 12.17 -6.11 -0.66
C MET A 5 12.66 -4.86 -1.42
N LYS A 6 11.75 -4.13 -2.07
CA LYS A 6 12.08 -2.86 -2.72
C LYS A 6 12.53 -1.83 -1.70
N ASN A 7 13.34 -0.89 -2.17
CA ASN A 7 13.67 0.28 -1.36
C ASN A 7 12.52 1.27 -1.42
N ILE A 8 11.97 1.64 -0.26
CA ILE A 8 10.99 2.72 -0.16
C ILE A 8 11.59 3.93 0.54
N VAL A 9 10.95 5.08 0.33
CA VAL A 9 11.19 6.31 1.10
C VAL A 9 10.20 6.34 2.25
N VAL A 10 10.70 6.46 3.48
CA VAL A 10 9.90 6.61 4.69
C VAL A 10 10.32 7.92 5.34
N ALA A 11 9.38 8.86 5.41
CA ALA A 11 9.54 10.12 6.13
C ALA A 11 9.37 9.91 7.64
N ASP A 12 9.94 10.82 8.43
CA ASP A 12 9.76 10.88 9.89
C ASP A 12 10.06 9.58 10.65
N SER A 13 10.92 8.72 10.08
CA SER A 13 11.45 7.57 10.79
C SER A 13 12.11 7.99 12.10
N LYS A 14 11.86 7.23 13.15
CA LYS A 14 12.50 7.44 14.44
C LYS A 14 13.99 7.10 14.35
N LYS A 15 14.72 7.36 15.44
CA LYS A 15 16.16 7.03 15.53
C LYS A 15 16.40 5.58 15.17
N LYS A 16 17.49 5.31 14.44
CA LYS A 16 17.87 3.95 14.07
C LYS A 16 18.01 3.07 15.31
N ILE A 17 17.48 1.86 15.19
CA ILE A 17 17.55 0.81 16.20
C ILE A 17 18.53 -0.28 15.79
N THR A 18 18.84 -1.14 16.75
CA THR A 18 19.76 -2.26 16.62
C THR A 18 19.04 -3.58 16.79
N MET A 19 19.75 -4.67 16.51
CA MET A 19 19.25 -6.01 16.80
C MET A 19 19.03 -6.26 18.31
N ILE A 20 19.71 -5.51 19.18
CA ILE A 20 19.50 -5.61 20.63
C ILE A 20 18.13 -5.04 20.99
N ASP A 21 17.76 -3.89 20.41
CA ASP A 21 16.45 -3.28 20.62
C ASP A 21 15.32 -4.21 20.15
N ILE A 22 15.47 -4.82 18.97
CA ILE A 22 14.54 -5.83 18.45
C ILE A 22 14.38 -7.00 19.44
N LYS A 23 15.49 -7.57 19.92
CA LYS A 23 15.44 -8.68 20.87
C LYS A 23 14.77 -8.30 22.19
N ASN A 24 14.98 -7.08 22.67
CA ASN A 24 14.32 -6.60 23.88
C ASN A 24 12.81 -6.50 23.69
N VAL A 25 12.37 -6.00 22.53
CA VAL A 25 10.95 -5.92 22.18
C VAL A 25 10.32 -7.31 22.02
N GLU A 26 11.00 -8.25 21.38
CA GLU A 26 10.54 -9.65 21.29
C GLU A 26 10.38 -10.30 22.67
N LEU A 27 11.28 -9.99 23.61
CA LEU A 27 11.18 -10.45 24.99
C LEU A 27 10.02 -9.79 25.74
N GLU A 28 9.81 -8.48 25.57
CA GLU A 28 8.73 -7.73 26.21
C GLU A 28 7.35 -8.19 25.71
N LEU A 29 7.20 -8.38 24.40
CA LEU A 29 5.95 -8.86 23.77
C LEU A 29 5.81 -10.39 23.78
N GLN A 30 6.80 -11.11 24.30
CA GLN A 30 6.86 -12.59 24.28
C GLN A 30 6.60 -13.20 22.89
N THR A 31 7.07 -12.53 21.84
CA THR A 31 6.70 -12.80 20.44
C THR A 31 7.93 -12.74 19.56
N LYS A 32 8.02 -13.61 18.54
CA LYS A 32 9.06 -13.55 17.52
C LYS A 32 8.57 -12.78 16.30
N LEU A 33 9.35 -11.81 15.85
CA LEU A 33 9.00 -11.00 14.68
C LEU A 33 9.52 -11.65 13.39
N PRO A 34 8.77 -11.57 12.27
CA PRO A 34 9.23 -12.06 10.98
C PRO A 34 10.52 -11.37 10.52
N THR A 35 11.43 -12.13 9.92
CA THR A 35 12.79 -11.66 9.61
C THR A 35 12.83 -10.52 8.60
N ASP A 36 11.89 -10.49 7.65
CA ASP A 36 11.77 -9.42 6.67
C ASP A 36 11.21 -8.13 7.29
N TYR A 37 10.27 -8.23 8.22
CA TYR A 37 9.83 -7.09 9.04
C TYR A 37 10.95 -6.53 9.92
N ILE A 38 11.76 -7.40 10.54
CA ILE A 38 12.95 -6.97 11.30
C ILE A 38 13.93 -6.21 10.39
N ALA A 39 14.19 -6.73 9.18
CA ALA A 39 15.09 -6.06 8.23
C ALA A 39 14.59 -4.66 7.85
N PHE A 40 13.28 -4.50 7.70
CA PHE A 40 12.65 -3.21 7.50
C PHE A 40 12.81 -2.28 8.71
N MET A 41 12.49 -2.73 9.92
CA MET A 41 12.58 -1.93 11.16
C MET A 41 14.01 -1.41 11.44
N LEU A 42 15.04 -2.21 11.14
CA LEU A 42 16.44 -1.79 11.27
C LEU A 42 16.82 -0.68 10.27
N LYS A 43 16.15 -0.63 9.12
CA LYS A 43 16.38 0.36 8.08
C LYS A 43 15.51 1.61 8.30
N HIS A 44 14.27 1.40 8.72
CA HIS A 44 13.20 2.37 8.90
C HIS A 44 12.50 2.09 10.23
N ASN A 45 12.90 2.77 11.31
CA ASN A 45 12.28 2.59 12.62
C ASN A 45 10.95 3.36 12.69
N GLY A 46 9.90 2.78 12.09
CA GLY A 46 8.63 3.44 11.85
C GLY A 46 8.71 4.61 10.86
N GLY A 47 7.63 5.39 10.79
CA GLY A 47 7.50 6.60 9.97
C GLY A 47 6.42 6.49 8.89
N HIS A 48 6.30 7.54 8.08
CA HIS A 48 5.29 7.68 7.03
C HIS A 48 5.86 7.26 5.66
N PRO A 49 5.38 6.17 5.04
CA PRO A 49 5.85 5.78 3.71
C PRO A 49 5.33 6.75 2.64
N LEU A 50 6.20 7.20 1.72
CA LEU A 50 5.75 8.14 0.67
C LEU A 50 4.78 7.49 -0.33
N ARG A 51 4.97 6.20 -0.60
CA ARG A 51 3.98 5.35 -1.28
C ARG A 51 3.25 4.58 -0.20
N ASN A 52 2.04 5.02 0.16
CA ASN A 52 1.31 4.53 1.31
C ASN A 52 0.07 3.69 0.96
N GLN A 53 -0.29 3.59 -0.31
CA GLN A 53 -1.46 2.83 -0.75
C GLN A 53 -1.11 1.37 -1.03
N TYR A 54 -2.02 0.44 -0.80
CA TYR A 54 -1.85 -0.97 -1.17
C TYR A 54 -3.17 -1.58 -1.66
N PRO A 55 -3.11 -2.59 -2.54
CA PRO A 55 -4.29 -3.29 -3.01
C PRO A 55 -4.76 -4.33 -1.99
N LEU A 56 -6.08 -4.52 -1.87
CA LEU A 56 -6.63 -5.66 -1.15
C LEU A 56 -6.41 -6.98 -1.93
N ILE A 57 -6.05 -8.06 -1.24
CA ILE A 57 -5.94 -9.40 -1.84
C ILE A 57 -7.29 -10.12 -1.81
N GLU A 58 -8.00 -10.05 -0.69
CA GLU A 58 -9.35 -10.61 -0.56
C GLU A 58 -10.38 -9.60 -1.06
N ILE A 59 -11.36 -10.08 -1.84
CA ILE A 59 -12.53 -9.27 -2.20
C ILE A 59 -13.34 -9.08 -0.92
N PHE A 60 -13.28 -7.89 -0.36
CA PHE A 60 -14.06 -7.53 0.81
C PHE A 60 -15.40 -6.96 0.38
N ASP A 61 -16.49 -7.49 0.95
CA ASP A 61 -17.83 -6.99 0.69
C ASP A 61 -18.09 -5.74 1.54
N PHE A 62 -17.53 -4.60 1.11
CA PHE A 62 -17.75 -3.30 1.75
C PHE A 62 -19.23 -2.91 1.84
N TYR A 63 -20.08 -3.43 0.95
CA TYR A 63 -21.53 -3.21 1.02
C TYR A 63 -22.13 -3.78 2.31
N ARG A 64 -21.61 -4.89 2.82
CA ARG A 64 -22.05 -5.50 4.09
C ARG A 64 -21.99 -4.52 5.26
N TYR A 65 -21.05 -3.56 5.20
CA TYR A 65 -20.82 -2.60 6.27
C TYR A 65 -21.40 -1.21 5.94
N GLY A 66 -22.09 -1.05 4.81
CA GLY A 66 -22.66 0.23 4.39
C GLY A 66 -21.68 1.18 3.70
N TRP A 67 -20.48 0.71 3.35
CA TRP A 67 -19.42 1.50 2.70
C TRP A 67 -19.54 1.52 1.16
N GLY A 68 -20.49 0.78 0.60
CA GLY A 68 -20.73 0.71 -0.85
C GLY A 68 -19.68 -0.13 -1.58
N SER A 69 -19.44 0.18 -2.85
CA SER A 69 -18.29 -0.35 -3.60
C SER A 69 -17.05 0.46 -3.25
N SER A 70 -16.51 0.30 -2.04
CA SER A 70 -15.21 0.93 -1.73
C SER A 70 -14.20 0.44 -2.76
N THR A 71 -13.57 1.41 -3.42
CA THR A 71 -12.56 1.17 -4.44
C THR A 71 -11.24 0.89 -3.75
N ILE A 72 -10.33 0.23 -4.47
CA ILE A 72 -8.98 -0.10 -4.00
C ILE A 72 -8.14 1.13 -3.58
N SER A 73 -8.61 2.34 -3.87
CA SER A 73 -8.07 3.63 -3.45
C SER A 73 -8.14 3.91 -1.94
N ASP A 74 -8.87 3.10 -1.16
CA ASP A 74 -9.24 3.47 0.21
C ASP A 74 -8.35 2.80 1.29
N CYS A 75 -7.38 1.99 0.87
CA CYS A 75 -6.52 1.24 1.78
C CYS A 75 -5.11 1.82 1.81
N GLU A 76 -4.83 2.57 2.87
CA GLU A 76 -3.53 3.17 3.12
C GLU A 76 -2.88 2.69 4.42
N ILE A 77 -1.57 2.87 4.48
CA ILE A 77 -0.79 2.86 5.72
C ILE A 77 -0.18 4.23 5.92
N ASP A 78 -0.83 5.05 6.76
CA ASP A 78 -0.36 6.38 7.09
C ASP A 78 0.92 6.33 7.94
N TRP A 79 1.02 5.37 8.89
CA TRP A 79 2.20 5.31 9.75
C TRP A 79 2.63 3.89 10.09
N PHE A 80 3.91 3.59 9.92
CA PHE A 80 4.55 2.42 10.53
C PHE A 80 4.97 2.74 11.97
N TYR A 81 4.62 1.87 12.91
CA TYR A 81 4.98 2.07 14.31
C TYR A 81 6.49 1.94 14.55
N GLY A 82 7.05 2.83 15.35
CA GLY A 82 8.47 2.85 15.70
C GLY A 82 8.74 2.37 17.12
N ILE A 83 9.93 1.82 17.36
CA ILE A 83 10.45 1.51 18.70
C ILE A 83 11.21 2.74 19.20
N TYR A 84 10.60 3.48 20.11
CA TYR A 84 11.20 4.68 20.69
C TYR A 84 10.53 5.05 22.03
N ASP A 85 11.05 6.08 22.70
CA ASP A 85 10.48 6.61 23.95
C ASP A 85 9.53 7.77 23.62
N GLY A 86 8.28 7.45 23.31
CA GLY A 86 7.22 8.42 23.00
C GLY A 86 5.86 7.74 22.85
N GLU A 87 4.78 8.53 22.88
CA GLU A 87 3.42 8.00 23.03
C GLU A 87 2.79 7.54 21.70
N TYR A 88 2.85 8.38 20.67
CA TYR A 88 2.13 8.12 19.41
C TYR A 88 2.88 7.18 18.47
N ASN A 89 2.18 6.29 17.77
CA ASN A 89 2.78 5.38 16.80
C ASN A 89 3.95 4.58 17.39
N ASN A 90 3.83 4.20 18.65
CA ASN A 90 4.84 3.46 19.40
C ASN A 90 4.56 1.97 19.31
N PHE A 91 5.48 1.22 18.71
CA PHE A 91 5.30 -0.20 18.44
C PHE A 91 4.95 -1.02 19.69
N ILE A 92 5.54 -0.71 20.84
CA ILE A 92 5.31 -1.45 22.08
C ILE A 92 3.94 -1.09 22.67
N GLU A 93 3.65 0.21 22.78
CA GLU A 93 2.41 0.68 23.41
C GLU A 93 1.16 0.30 22.60
N GLU A 94 1.24 0.36 21.27
CA GLU A 94 0.14 -0.09 20.40
C GLU A 94 -0.12 -1.60 20.56
N ASN A 95 0.94 -2.41 20.66
CA ASN A 95 0.78 -3.86 20.85
C ASN A 95 0.32 -4.25 22.25
N LYS A 96 0.57 -3.42 23.29
CA LYS A 96 0.00 -3.64 24.64
C LYS A 96 -1.51 -3.41 24.70
N ARG A 97 -2.05 -2.58 23.80
CA ARG A 97 -3.48 -2.18 23.78
C ARG A 97 -4.29 -2.89 22.69
N LYS A 98 -3.63 -3.63 21.79
CA LYS A 98 -4.27 -4.26 20.62
C LYS A 98 -5.46 -5.18 20.99
N GLU A 99 -5.36 -5.89 22.11
CA GLU A 99 -6.42 -6.81 22.55
C GLU A 99 -7.65 -6.05 23.06
N ASP A 100 -7.47 -4.86 23.64
CA ASP A 100 -8.57 -4.00 24.12
C ASP A 100 -9.47 -3.52 22.97
N VAL A 101 -8.89 -3.39 21.77
CA VAL A 101 -9.61 -3.04 20.55
C VAL A 101 -10.07 -4.27 19.75
N GLY A 102 -9.68 -5.48 20.14
CA GLY A 102 -10.12 -6.74 19.53
C GLY A 102 -9.23 -7.25 18.40
N ILE A 103 -7.96 -6.82 18.33
CA ILE A 103 -6.98 -7.41 17.42
C ILE A 103 -6.55 -8.78 17.99
N PRO A 104 -6.60 -9.87 17.18
CA PRO A 104 -6.21 -11.20 17.62
C PRO A 104 -4.79 -11.29 18.20
N GLY A 105 -4.61 -12.12 19.24
CA GLY A 105 -3.32 -12.29 19.94
C GLY A 105 -2.18 -12.79 19.04
N ASN A 106 -2.50 -13.58 18.01
CA ASN A 106 -1.56 -14.12 17.02
C ASN A 106 -1.14 -13.10 15.93
N LEU A 107 -1.57 -11.85 16.05
CA LEU A 107 -1.20 -10.73 15.19
C LEU A 107 -0.47 -9.65 15.99
N VAL A 108 0.55 -9.05 15.40
CA VAL A 108 1.26 -7.88 15.94
C VAL A 108 0.89 -6.67 15.10
N SER A 109 0.47 -5.58 15.73
CA SER A 109 0.18 -4.32 15.04
C SER A 109 1.49 -3.66 14.61
N ILE A 110 1.59 -3.26 13.33
CA ILE A 110 2.81 -2.70 12.73
C ILE A 110 2.62 -1.30 12.16
N GLY A 111 1.39 -0.84 12.03
CA GLY A 111 1.07 0.51 11.56
C GLY A 111 -0.43 0.78 11.52
N CYS A 112 -0.81 1.99 11.13
CA CYS A 112 -2.20 2.43 11.03
C CYS A 112 -2.49 3.23 9.75
N SER A 113 -3.76 3.28 9.36
CA SER A 113 -4.30 4.26 8.40
C SER A 113 -4.58 5.60 9.08
N SER A 114 -4.85 6.66 8.32
CA SER A 114 -5.24 7.96 8.89
C SER A 114 -6.62 7.97 9.56
N VAL A 115 -7.43 6.94 9.31
CA VAL A 115 -8.81 6.81 9.81
C VAL A 115 -8.96 5.78 10.93
N GLY A 116 -7.86 5.24 11.44
CA GLY A 116 -7.85 4.40 12.65
C GLY A 116 -7.84 2.89 12.40
N ASP A 117 -7.79 2.44 11.14
CA ASP A 117 -7.55 1.03 10.81
C ASP A 117 -6.10 0.66 11.11
N VAL A 118 -5.86 -0.64 11.32
CA VAL A 118 -4.55 -1.14 11.77
C VAL A 118 -4.02 -2.18 10.79
N ILE A 119 -2.74 -2.04 10.45
CA ILE A 119 -2.00 -3.05 9.70
C ILE A 119 -1.29 -3.95 10.69
N CYS A 120 -1.47 -5.24 10.51
CA CYS A 120 -1.01 -6.29 11.41
C CYS A 120 -0.13 -7.29 10.66
N ILE A 121 0.78 -7.94 11.38
CA ILE A 121 1.59 -9.05 10.88
C ILE A 121 1.37 -10.30 11.73
N GLY A 122 1.21 -11.45 11.09
CA GLY A 122 1.12 -12.73 11.77
C GLY A 122 2.47 -13.15 12.35
N VAL A 123 2.45 -13.77 13.52
CA VAL A 123 3.65 -14.13 14.31
C VAL A 123 3.66 -15.58 14.83
N GLU A 124 2.62 -16.36 14.51
CA GLU A 124 2.52 -17.77 14.87
C GLU A 124 2.84 -18.68 13.67
N GLU A 125 3.05 -19.97 13.92
CA GLU A 125 3.53 -20.93 12.90
C GLU A 125 2.67 -20.94 11.61
N ASN A 126 1.35 -20.79 11.72
CA ASN A 126 0.41 -20.86 10.60
C ASN A 126 0.20 -19.52 9.84
N ASN A 127 0.63 -18.40 10.43
CA ASN A 127 0.43 -17.06 9.88
C ASN A 127 1.68 -16.18 9.85
N SER A 128 2.82 -16.68 10.32
CA SER A 128 4.07 -15.92 10.45
C SER A 128 4.44 -15.20 9.16
N GLY A 129 4.56 -13.88 9.23
CA GLY A 129 4.94 -13.01 8.11
C GLY A 129 3.78 -12.53 7.26
N LYS A 130 2.61 -13.19 7.29
CA LYS A 130 1.41 -12.72 6.56
C LYS A 130 0.97 -11.37 7.10
N VAL A 131 0.51 -10.49 6.23
CA VAL A 131 0.07 -9.14 6.59
C VAL A 131 -1.45 -9.05 6.46
N TYR A 132 -2.05 -8.46 7.48
CA TYR A 132 -3.49 -8.35 7.65
C TYR A 132 -3.89 -6.88 7.81
N TYR A 133 -5.03 -6.55 7.25
CA TYR A 133 -5.78 -5.34 7.57
C TYR A 133 -6.74 -5.66 8.71
N TRP A 134 -6.85 -4.79 9.71
CA TRP A 134 -7.88 -4.83 10.74
C TRP A 134 -8.71 -3.55 10.65
N GLY A 135 -10.02 -3.69 10.45
CA GLY A 135 -10.93 -2.56 10.30
C GLY A 135 -11.50 -2.08 11.63
N HIS A 136 -11.36 -0.80 11.93
CA HIS A 136 -11.77 -0.24 13.23
C HIS A 136 -13.28 -0.20 13.45
N ASP A 137 -14.03 -0.01 12.37
CA ASP A 137 -15.49 0.04 12.34
C ASP A 137 -16.14 -1.34 12.14
N TRP A 138 -15.35 -2.41 12.02
CA TRP A 138 -15.89 -3.73 11.73
C TRP A 138 -16.43 -4.37 13.02
N GLU A 139 -17.61 -4.99 12.94
CA GLU A 139 -18.30 -5.59 14.08
C GLU A 139 -17.35 -6.43 14.94
N ARG A 140 -17.30 -6.13 16.25
CA ARG A 140 -16.59 -6.95 17.23
C ARG A 140 -17.32 -8.28 17.37
N GLY A 141 -16.73 -9.38 16.92
CA GLY A 141 -17.34 -10.71 16.95
C GLY A 141 -16.33 -11.85 16.83
N GLU A 142 -16.80 -13.10 16.96
CA GLU A 142 -15.95 -14.32 16.95
C GLU A 142 -14.86 -14.27 15.87
N GLU A 143 -13.68 -14.74 16.27
CA GLU A 143 -12.37 -14.58 15.63
C GLU A 143 -12.46 -14.51 14.09
N TYR A 144 -11.79 -13.51 13.53
CA TYR A 144 -11.55 -13.30 12.09
C TYR A 144 -12.60 -12.53 11.28
N LYS A 145 -13.70 -12.01 11.85
CA LYS A 145 -14.62 -11.15 11.09
C LYS A 145 -14.13 -9.70 10.88
N SER A 146 -13.16 -9.28 11.68
CA SER A 146 -12.62 -7.90 11.69
C SER A 146 -11.26 -7.77 10.98
N VAL A 147 -10.73 -8.86 10.40
CA VAL A 147 -9.43 -8.88 9.71
C VAL A 147 -9.54 -9.42 8.29
N ALA A 148 -8.74 -8.89 7.38
CA ALA A 148 -8.61 -9.36 6.00
C ALA A 148 -7.14 -9.60 5.65
N LEU A 149 -6.84 -10.69 4.93
CA LEU A 149 -5.48 -10.93 4.47
C LEU A 149 -5.14 -9.97 3.31
N ILE A 150 -4.06 -9.20 3.45
CA ILE A 150 -3.60 -8.25 2.42
C ILE A 150 -2.23 -8.57 1.84
N SER A 151 -1.46 -9.47 2.47
CA SER A 151 -0.24 -10.02 1.86
C SER A 151 0.17 -11.35 2.47
N ASN A 152 0.79 -12.22 1.68
CA ASN A 152 1.32 -13.50 2.16
C ASN A 152 2.65 -13.38 2.91
N ASN A 153 3.36 -12.27 2.74
CA ASN A 153 4.55 -11.93 3.51
C ASN A 153 4.77 -10.41 3.55
N PHE A 154 5.59 -9.93 4.47
CA PHE A 154 5.82 -8.50 4.65
C PHE A 154 6.59 -7.88 3.48
N SER A 155 7.51 -8.61 2.85
CA SER A 155 8.23 -8.13 1.67
C SER A 155 7.30 -7.82 0.50
N ASP A 156 6.38 -8.72 0.18
CA ASP A 156 5.37 -8.52 -0.86
C ASP A 156 4.41 -7.37 -0.51
N PHE A 157 4.10 -7.18 0.78
CA PHE A 157 3.30 -6.03 1.22
C PHE A 157 4.02 -4.71 0.90
N ILE A 158 5.30 -4.59 1.27
CA ILE A 158 6.10 -3.41 0.93
C ILE A 158 6.21 -3.25 -0.59
N ASP A 159 6.45 -4.32 -1.34
CA ASP A 159 6.55 -4.28 -2.80
C ASP A 159 5.25 -3.80 -3.45
N SER A 160 4.09 -4.14 -2.85
CA SER A 160 2.76 -3.72 -3.33
C SER A 160 2.47 -2.23 -3.14
N LEU A 161 3.21 -1.52 -2.28
CA LEU A 161 2.93 -0.12 -1.98
C LEU A 161 3.03 0.78 -3.20
N TYR A 162 2.02 1.61 -3.44
CA TYR A 162 1.97 2.58 -4.53
C TYR A 162 1.57 3.97 -4.01
N GLY A 163 1.76 4.99 -4.85
CA GLY A 163 1.41 6.37 -4.53
C GLY A 163 0.06 6.74 -5.13
N LEU A 164 -0.62 7.71 -4.52
CA LEU A 164 -1.87 8.26 -5.02
C LEU A 164 -1.73 9.78 -5.12
N ASP A 165 -2.02 10.31 -6.30
CA ASP A 165 -2.11 11.74 -6.57
C ASP A 165 -3.58 12.10 -6.85
N ILE A 166 -4.18 12.84 -5.92
CA ILE A 166 -5.58 13.25 -5.95
C ILE A 166 -5.65 14.72 -6.36
N GLU A 167 -6.27 14.99 -7.51
CA GLU A 167 -6.62 16.36 -7.90
C GLU A 167 -8.01 16.73 -7.35
N LEU A 168 -8.03 17.64 -6.36
CA LEU A 168 -9.25 18.19 -5.78
C LEU A 168 -9.69 19.47 -6.51
N TYR A 169 -11.00 19.66 -6.70
CA TYR A 169 -11.59 20.91 -7.18
C TYR A 169 -12.88 21.26 -6.44
N GLU A 170 -13.24 22.54 -6.45
CA GLU A 170 -14.52 22.99 -5.93
C GLU A 170 -15.63 22.76 -6.97
N SER A 171 -16.63 21.99 -6.59
CA SER A 171 -17.85 21.81 -7.37
C SER A 171 -18.62 23.13 -7.46
N ARG A 172 -19.47 23.25 -8.48
CA ARG A 172 -20.34 24.42 -8.67
C ARG A 172 -21.33 24.65 -7.53
N GLU A 173 -21.54 23.64 -6.68
CA GLU A 173 -22.44 23.69 -5.52
C GLU A 173 -21.69 23.99 -4.20
N GLY A 174 -20.39 24.28 -4.27
CA GLY A 174 -19.58 24.68 -3.11
C GLY A 174 -19.04 23.53 -2.28
N GLY A 175 -19.02 22.30 -2.80
CA GLY A 175 -18.38 21.14 -2.18
C GLY A 175 -17.03 20.82 -2.84
N ILE A 176 -16.06 20.31 -2.08
CA ILE A 176 -14.82 19.76 -2.68
C ILE A 176 -15.17 18.42 -3.32
N THR A 177 -14.77 18.22 -4.58
CA THR A 177 -14.91 16.97 -5.33
C THR A 177 -13.52 16.54 -5.83
N ALA A 178 -13.19 15.26 -5.70
CA ALA A 178 -12.00 14.68 -6.31
C ALA A 178 -12.30 14.39 -7.80
N ARG A 179 -11.41 14.82 -8.70
CA ARG A 179 -11.61 14.69 -10.15
C ARG A 179 -10.97 13.45 -10.75
N LYS A 180 -9.84 13.05 -10.18
CA LYS A 180 -8.90 12.19 -10.88
C LYS A 180 -7.86 11.64 -9.93
N ASP A 181 -7.97 10.35 -9.70
CA ASP A 181 -6.99 9.58 -8.95
C ASP A 181 -5.95 9.06 -9.94
N LYS A 182 -4.71 9.53 -9.81
CA LYS A 182 -3.57 8.94 -10.52
C LYS A 182 -2.88 7.97 -9.58
N LEU A 183 -2.92 6.69 -9.93
CA LEU A 183 -2.19 5.66 -9.22
C LEU A 183 -0.76 5.65 -9.73
N ILE A 184 0.19 5.99 -8.85
CA ILE A 184 1.62 6.07 -9.15
C ILE A 184 2.29 4.78 -8.68
N HIS A 185 2.52 3.89 -9.61
CA HIS A 185 3.21 2.62 -9.38
C HIS A 185 4.70 2.71 -9.69
N ASP A 186 5.44 1.74 -9.16
CA ASP A 186 6.77 1.37 -9.61
C ASP A 186 6.70 -0.05 -10.21
N ARG A 187 7.83 -0.55 -10.73
CA ARG A 187 7.89 -1.88 -11.33
C ARG A 187 7.55 -3.02 -10.37
N TYR A 188 7.66 -2.79 -9.07
CA TYR A 188 7.40 -3.80 -8.03
C TYR A 188 5.93 -3.83 -7.67
N SER A 189 5.24 -2.67 -7.64
CA SER A 189 3.82 -2.62 -7.25
C SER A 189 2.85 -2.95 -8.38
N ILE A 190 3.25 -2.79 -9.66
CA ILE A 190 2.39 -3.13 -10.82
C ILE A 190 1.78 -4.53 -10.74
N PRO A 191 2.52 -5.62 -10.47
CA PRO A 191 1.95 -6.97 -10.43
C PRO A 191 0.88 -7.16 -9.35
N PHE A 192 0.89 -6.33 -8.30
CA PHE A 192 -0.08 -6.39 -7.21
C PHE A 192 -1.34 -5.56 -7.48
N SER A 193 -1.29 -4.63 -8.44
CA SER A 193 -2.38 -3.68 -8.70
C SER A 193 -3.68 -4.37 -9.10
N THR A 194 -4.81 -3.75 -8.81
CA THR A 194 -6.12 -4.27 -9.21
C THR A 194 -6.24 -4.35 -10.72
N GLU A 195 -5.70 -3.37 -11.42
CA GLU A 195 -5.70 -3.31 -12.88
C GLU A 195 -4.93 -4.51 -13.45
N ALA A 196 -3.79 -4.87 -12.85
CA ALA A 196 -3.06 -6.08 -13.21
C ALA A 196 -3.87 -7.35 -12.90
N LYS A 197 -4.60 -7.41 -11.78
CA LYS A 197 -5.52 -8.54 -11.49
C LYS A 197 -6.68 -8.62 -12.49
N ARG A 198 -7.22 -7.48 -12.93
CA ARG A 198 -8.38 -7.38 -13.83
C ARG A 198 -8.03 -7.63 -15.29
N TYR A 199 -6.92 -7.08 -15.77
CA TYR A 199 -6.53 -7.07 -17.19
C TYR A 199 -5.27 -7.92 -17.49
N GLY A 200 -4.62 -8.47 -16.46
CA GLY A 200 -3.52 -9.43 -16.61
C GLY A 200 -2.36 -8.89 -17.44
N GLU A 201 -1.92 -9.70 -18.42
CA GLU A 201 -0.79 -9.38 -19.31
C GLU A 201 -1.02 -8.13 -20.18
N VAL A 202 -2.26 -7.65 -20.33
CA VAL A 202 -2.51 -6.38 -21.02
C VAL A 202 -1.89 -5.21 -20.25
N VAL A 203 -1.95 -5.23 -18.91
CA VAL A 203 -1.34 -4.21 -18.04
C VAL A 203 0.13 -4.53 -17.79
N THR A 204 0.44 -5.72 -17.27
CA THR A 204 1.82 -6.05 -16.87
C THR A 204 2.76 -6.08 -18.07
N GLY A 205 2.29 -6.58 -19.23
CA GLY A 205 3.05 -6.65 -20.46
C GLY A 205 3.30 -5.29 -21.12
N PHE A 206 2.46 -4.27 -20.86
CA PHE A 206 2.73 -2.89 -21.29
C PHE A 206 3.92 -2.31 -20.56
N PHE A 207 3.89 -2.33 -19.23
CA PHE A 207 4.94 -1.76 -18.40
C PHE A 207 6.25 -2.54 -18.42
N ARG A 208 6.21 -3.86 -18.67
CA ARG A 208 7.42 -4.70 -18.84
C ARG A 208 8.30 -4.25 -20.02
N ARG A 209 7.74 -3.55 -21.01
CA ARG A 209 8.49 -3.01 -22.16
C ARG A 209 9.20 -1.71 -21.85
N ALA A 210 8.88 -1.05 -20.74
CA ALA A 210 9.50 0.21 -20.38
C ALA A 210 11.01 0.03 -20.10
N PRO A 211 11.86 0.97 -20.52
CA PRO A 211 13.28 0.99 -20.19
C PRO A 211 13.54 0.94 -18.66
N ILE A 212 14.73 0.48 -18.28
CA ILE A 212 15.15 0.36 -16.88
C ILE A 212 15.14 1.71 -16.12
N GLU A 213 15.34 2.82 -16.83
CA GLU A 213 15.33 4.18 -16.28
C GLU A 213 13.94 4.69 -15.90
N VAL A 214 12.87 4.00 -16.31
CA VAL A 214 11.52 4.34 -15.91
C VAL A 214 11.30 3.88 -14.47
N GLU A 215 11.07 4.86 -13.60
CA GLU A 215 10.86 4.68 -12.17
C GLU A 215 9.37 4.77 -11.78
N GLU A 216 8.57 5.48 -12.57
CA GLU A 216 7.15 5.72 -12.29
C GLU A 216 6.26 5.29 -13.45
N TYR A 217 5.17 4.63 -13.08
CA TYR A 217 4.15 4.11 -13.99
C TYR A 217 2.80 4.60 -13.48
N ILE A 218 2.02 5.21 -14.35
CA ILE A 218 0.75 5.79 -13.96
C ILE A 218 -0.39 4.95 -14.49
N MET A 219 -1.37 4.70 -13.64
CA MET A 219 -2.66 4.14 -14.00
C MET A 219 -3.76 5.13 -13.62
N GLU A 220 -4.72 5.33 -14.51
CA GLU A 220 -5.80 6.30 -14.35
C GLU A 220 -7.07 5.79 -15.03
N GLU A 221 -8.22 5.89 -14.37
CA GLU A 221 -9.53 5.61 -14.98
C GLU A 221 -10.21 6.91 -15.39
N THR A 222 -10.68 6.98 -16.64
CA THR A 222 -11.41 8.17 -17.13
C THR A 222 -12.83 8.19 -16.55
N GLU A 223 -13.28 9.34 -16.03
CA GLU A 223 -14.63 9.47 -15.43
C GLU A 223 -15.77 9.14 -16.39
N SER A 224 -15.69 9.57 -17.65
CA SER A 224 -16.81 9.53 -18.61
C SER A 224 -16.99 8.18 -19.27
N THR A 225 -15.91 7.54 -19.69
CA THR A 225 -15.93 6.29 -20.46
C THR A 225 -15.48 5.08 -19.68
N LYS A 226 -14.96 5.27 -18.45
CA LYS A 226 -14.39 4.20 -17.62
C LYS A 226 -13.24 3.46 -18.31
N ASP A 227 -12.56 4.14 -19.22
CA ASP A 227 -11.36 3.65 -19.88
C ASP A 227 -10.19 3.67 -18.90
N LEU A 228 -9.37 2.62 -18.93
CA LEU A 228 -8.12 2.56 -18.17
C LEU A 228 -6.97 3.08 -19.04
N LEU A 229 -6.30 4.12 -18.58
CA LEU A 229 -5.10 4.69 -19.16
C LEU A 229 -3.89 4.24 -18.37
N LEU A 230 -2.91 3.67 -19.07
CA LEU A 230 -1.62 3.26 -18.55
C LEU A 230 -0.55 4.11 -19.22
N TRP A 231 0.35 4.73 -18.48
CA TRP A 231 1.42 5.48 -19.13
C TRP A 231 2.71 5.56 -18.32
N TYR A 232 3.80 5.81 -19.05
CA TYR A 232 5.11 6.08 -18.49
C TYR A 232 5.90 7.03 -19.40
N GLU A 233 6.90 7.70 -18.84
CA GLU A 233 7.77 8.62 -19.56
C GLU A 233 9.20 8.08 -19.61
N VAL A 234 9.80 8.12 -20.80
CA VAL A 234 11.21 7.80 -21.02
C VAL A 234 11.95 9.12 -21.19
N LYS A 235 12.52 9.61 -20.07
CA LYS A 235 13.13 10.95 -20.00
C LYS A 235 14.32 11.10 -20.96
N SER A 236 15.12 10.04 -21.15
CA SER A 236 16.25 10.08 -22.10
C SER A 236 15.81 10.27 -23.56
N GLU A 237 14.57 9.88 -23.88
CA GLU A 237 13.99 10.00 -25.22
C GLU A 237 13.07 11.21 -25.35
N GLY A 238 12.68 11.85 -24.24
CA GLY A 238 11.68 12.92 -24.23
C GLY A 238 10.30 12.42 -24.74
N LYS A 239 9.98 11.15 -24.48
CA LYS A 239 8.78 10.49 -24.99
C LYS A 239 7.88 10.00 -23.88
N LYS A 240 6.58 10.07 -24.14
CA LYS A 240 5.53 9.51 -23.29
C LYS A 240 4.82 8.39 -24.02
N TYR A 241 4.74 7.23 -23.36
CA TYR A 241 4.05 6.04 -23.86
C TYR A 241 2.74 5.89 -23.12
N CYS A 242 1.66 5.67 -23.85
CA CYS A 242 0.33 5.49 -23.30
C CYS A 242 -0.33 4.24 -23.90
N ARG A 243 -1.07 3.51 -23.07
CA ARG A 243 -2.00 2.47 -23.49
C ARG A 243 -3.37 2.78 -22.93
N LYS A 244 -4.37 2.74 -23.78
CA LYS A 244 -5.77 2.86 -23.41
C LYS A 244 -6.45 1.50 -23.52
N ILE A 245 -7.26 1.17 -22.52
CA ILE A 245 -8.08 -0.04 -22.50
C ILE A 245 -9.56 0.39 -22.39
N SER A 246 -10.33 0.06 -23.41
CA SER A 246 -11.75 0.43 -23.56
C SER A 246 -12.57 -0.81 -23.89
N ASP A 247 -13.42 -1.28 -22.98
CA ASP A 247 -14.29 -2.45 -23.20
C ASP A 247 -13.56 -3.67 -23.80
N GLY A 248 -12.36 -3.96 -23.28
CA GLY A 248 -11.50 -5.06 -23.74
C GLY A 248 -10.68 -4.78 -25.00
N GLN A 249 -10.88 -3.64 -25.67
CA GLN A 249 -10.03 -3.17 -26.77
C GLN A 249 -8.81 -2.43 -26.23
N VAL A 250 -7.68 -2.52 -26.93
CA VAL A 250 -6.39 -1.95 -26.52
C VAL A 250 -5.84 -1.07 -27.63
N GLU A 251 -5.51 0.18 -27.30
CA GLU A 251 -4.88 1.13 -28.19
C GLU A 251 -3.61 1.69 -27.55
N ASP A 252 -2.48 1.63 -28.28
CA ASP A 252 -1.19 2.18 -27.83
C ASP A 252 -0.89 3.48 -28.56
N TYR A 253 -0.43 4.49 -27.83
CA TYR A 253 -0.05 5.80 -28.36
C TYR A 253 1.35 6.20 -27.87
N GLU A 254 2.09 6.91 -28.71
CA GLU A 254 3.37 7.54 -28.38
C GLU A 254 3.20 9.06 -28.60
N GLN A 255 3.53 9.86 -27.59
CA GLN A 255 3.61 11.33 -27.72
C GLN A 255 5.08 11.76 -27.69
N GLY A 256 5.49 12.51 -28.72
CA GLY A 256 6.84 13.07 -28.85
C GLY A 256 6.95 14.49 -28.29
N SER A 257 7.95 14.70 -27.42
CA SER A 257 8.41 15.95 -26.79
C SER A 257 7.38 16.73 -25.94
N LEU A 258 7.68 16.82 -24.64
CA LEU A 258 7.27 17.92 -23.76
C LEU A 258 7.83 19.24 -24.31
N THR A 259 7.20 19.82 -25.32
CA THR A 259 7.42 21.24 -25.61
C THR A 259 6.83 22.02 -24.43
N THR A 260 7.70 22.44 -23.54
CA THR A 260 7.47 23.58 -22.66
C THR A 260 7.31 24.81 -23.57
N GLU A 261 6.10 25.04 -24.07
CA GLU A 261 5.74 26.35 -24.64
C GLU A 261 5.24 27.24 -23.49
N VAL A 262 6.20 28.08 -23.06
CA VAL A 262 6.14 29.48 -22.56
C VAL A 262 4.90 29.94 -21.81
#